data_AF-A0A9J5YHC8-F1
#
_entry.id   AF-A0A9J5YHC8-F1
#
_cell.length_a   1.000
_cell.length_b   1.000
_cell.length_c   1.000
_cell.angle_alpha   90.00
_cell.angle_beta   90.00
_cell.angle_gamma   90.00
#
_symmetry.space_group_name_H-M   'P 1'
#
loop_
_entity.id
_entity.type
_entity.pdbx_description
1 polymer ?
#
loop_
_entity_poly.entity_id
_entity_poly.type
_entity_poly.pdbx_seq_one_letter_code
_entity_poly.pdbx_strand_id
1 'polypeptide(L)'
;MKFSKYNKSFLISTMYARCNTLDRLELWEELENIGEGGIVPWIIGGDFNVILNEEEKLGGLSFTQNEAIDFALFINNCWTGSDAEPVIKPFRFLNFWTKHHQFKEIISQNWNVDFVDNLFTIFQAKLKKVKKALTI
;
A
#
# COMPACT_ATOMS: atom_id res chain seq x y z
N MET A 1 -3.50 4.37 13.64
CA MET A 1 -4.62 5.30 13.94
C MET A 1 -5.96 4.64 13.61
N LYS A 2 -6.96 4.72 14.50
CA LYS A 2 -8.31 4.18 14.25
C LYS A 2 -9.28 5.29 13.88
N PHE A 3 -10.00 5.12 12.79
CA PHE A 3 -11.01 6.05 12.30
C PHE A 3 -12.38 5.38 12.34
N SER A 4 -13.39 6.09 12.84
CA SER A 4 -14.76 5.60 12.93
C SER A 4 -15.75 6.68 12.48
N LYS A 5 -16.62 6.36 11.53
CA LYS A 5 -17.72 7.24 11.09
C LYS A 5 -18.90 6.40 10.59
N TYR A 6 -20.12 6.76 10.96
CA TYR A 6 -21.36 6.08 10.53
C TYR A 6 -21.33 4.54 10.73
N ASN A 7 -20.95 4.07 11.93
CA ASN A 7 -20.79 2.65 12.28
C ASN A 7 -19.80 1.85 11.41
N LYS A 8 -18.97 2.52 10.61
CA LYS A 8 -17.83 1.91 9.91
C LYS A 8 -16.55 2.36 10.58
N SER A 9 -15.66 1.42 10.87
CA SER A 9 -14.32 1.71 11.39
C SER A 9 -13.25 1.07 10.54
N PHE A 10 -12.12 1.76 10.40
CA PHE A 10 -10.93 1.24 9.75
C PHE A 10 -9.67 1.72 10.47
N LEU A 11 -8.58 1.00 10.25
CA LEU A 11 -7.26 1.35 10.75
C LEU A 11 -6.42 1.92 9.61
N ILE A 12 -5.61 2.94 9.92
CA ILE A 12 -4.50 3.38 9.06
C ILE A 12 -3.23 3.31 9.88
N SER A 13 -2.23 2.60 9.37
CA SER A 13 -0.86 2.64 9.84
C SER A 13 0.02 3.32 8.79
N THR A 14 0.74 4.35 9.22
CA THR A 14 1.75 5.04 8.40
C THR A 14 3.12 4.68 8.91
N MET A 15 4.04 4.27 8.03
CA MET A 15 5.39 3.85 8.44
C MET A 15 6.50 4.44 7.60
N TYR A 16 7.67 4.46 8.20
CA TYR A 16 8.95 4.71 7.55
C TYR A 16 9.89 3.58 8.00
N ALA A 17 9.95 2.51 7.21
CA ALA A 17 10.74 1.35 7.52
C ALA A 17 12.24 1.68 7.41
N ARG A 18 13.06 1.01 8.23
CA ARG A 18 14.51 1.20 8.23
C ARG A 18 15.14 0.55 6.98
N CYS A 19 16.32 1.01 6.57
CA CYS A 19 17.04 0.37 5.46
C CYS A 19 17.73 -0.96 5.85
N ASN A 20 17.79 -1.28 7.15
CA ASN A 20 18.40 -2.50 7.66
C ASN A 20 17.39 -3.67 7.62
N THR A 21 17.83 -4.85 7.18
CA THR A 21 16.99 -6.05 7.08
C THR A 21 16.45 -6.54 8.41
N LEU A 22 17.26 -6.56 9.47
CA LEU A 22 16.83 -7.02 10.79
C LEU A 22 15.75 -6.09 11.37
N ASP A 23 16.00 -4.78 11.34
CA ASP A 23 15.02 -3.77 11.77
C ASP A 23 13.69 -3.88 10.99
N ARG A 24 13.74 -4.24 9.69
CA ARG A 24 12.53 -4.45 8.88
C ARG A 24 11.77 -5.70 9.28
N LEU A 25 12.46 -6.80 9.55
CA LEU A 25 11.81 -8.05 9.98
C LEU A 25 11.09 -7.85 11.32
N GLU A 26 11.70 -7.15 12.27
CA GLU A 26 11.07 -6.78 13.55
C GLU A 26 9.81 -5.93 13.30
N LEU A 27 9.89 -4.94 12.40
CA LEU A 27 8.73 -4.14 12.02
C LEU A 27 7.61 -4.98 11.38
N TRP A 28 7.94 -5.96 10.51
CA TRP A 28 6.94 -6.84 9.90
C TRP A 28 6.22 -7.67 10.95
N GLU A 29 6.95 -8.26 11.90
CA GLU A 29 6.38 -9.04 12.99
C GLU A 29 5.45 -8.18 13.87
N GLU A 30 5.86 -6.96 14.22
CA GLU A 30 4.99 -6.02 14.95
C GLU A 30 3.69 -5.72 14.21
N LEU A 31 3.77 -5.55 12.89
CA LEU A 31 2.62 -5.26 12.04
C LEU A 31 1.69 -6.48 11.88
N GLU A 32 2.25 -7.67 11.70
CA GLU A 32 1.49 -8.91 11.68
C GLU A 32 0.69 -9.10 12.97
N ASN A 33 1.32 -8.88 14.12
CA ASN A 33 0.67 -8.91 15.43
C ASN A 33 -0.49 -7.89 15.56
N ILE A 34 -0.34 -6.70 14.97
CA ILE A 34 -1.43 -5.70 14.90
C ILE A 34 -2.58 -6.20 14.01
N GLY A 35 -2.25 -6.89 12.91
CA GLY A 35 -3.20 -7.47 11.97
C GLY A 35 -4.00 -8.64 12.54
N GLU A 36 -3.36 -9.52 13.32
CA GLU A 36 -4.00 -10.69 13.94
C GLU A 36 -5.18 -10.35 14.87
N GLY A 37 -5.18 -9.15 15.46
CA GLY A 37 -6.28 -8.68 16.31
C GLY A 37 -7.49 -8.07 15.57
N GLY A 38 -7.48 -8.00 14.24
CA GLY A 38 -8.31 -7.07 13.48
C GLY A 38 -9.48 -7.67 12.67
N ILE A 39 -10.70 -7.63 13.22
CA ILE A 39 -11.97 -7.77 12.44
C ILE A 39 -12.24 -6.51 11.58
N VAL A 40 -11.43 -5.46 11.75
CA VAL A 40 -11.61 -4.15 11.11
C VAL A 40 -10.66 -3.97 9.92
N PRO A 41 -11.16 -3.47 8.78
CA PRO A 41 -10.32 -3.19 7.62
C PRO A 41 -9.11 -2.30 7.94
N TRP A 42 -7.94 -2.63 7.38
CA TRP A 42 -6.67 -1.97 7.69
C TRP A 42 -5.95 -1.49 6.42
N ILE A 43 -5.49 -0.24 6.43
CA ILE A 43 -4.63 0.34 5.40
C ILE A 43 -3.24 0.52 5.99
N ILE A 44 -2.24 -0.03 5.31
CA ILE A 44 -0.83 0.21 5.60
C ILE A 44 -0.25 1.03 4.44
N GLY A 45 0.41 2.13 4.75
CA GLY A 45 1.08 2.95 3.74
C GLY A 45 2.31 3.65 4.30
N GLY A 46 3.25 4.00 3.44
CA GLY A 46 4.50 4.60 3.90
C GLY A 46 5.65 4.37 2.96
N ASP A 47 6.85 4.64 3.45
CA ASP A 47 8.10 4.25 2.82
C ASP A 47 8.57 2.94 3.44
N PHE A 48 8.51 1.86 2.67
CA PHE A 48 8.89 0.53 3.14
C PHE A 48 10.39 0.26 2.96
N ASN A 49 11.14 1.14 2.28
CA ASN A 49 12.57 0.95 1.97
C ASN A 49 12.91 -0.44 1.41
N VAL A 50 11.97 -1.08 0.71
CA VAL A 50 12.11 -2.39 0.07
C VAL A 50 11.24 -2.40 -1.19
N ILE A 51 11.70 -3.13 -2.21
CA ILE A 51 11.00 -3.31 -3.49
C ILE A 51 10.69 -4.79 -3.67
N LEU A 52 9.56 -5.12 -4.32
CA LEU A 52 9.15 -6.51 -4.53
C LEU A 52 9.80 -7.11 -5.79
N ASN A 53 10.07 -6.27 -6.79
CA ASN A 53 10.61 -6.70 -8.07
C ASN A 53 11.82 -5.86 -8.47
N GLU A 54 12.77 -6.47 -9.16
CA GLU A 54 13.96 -5.77 -9.68
C GLU A 54 13.56 -4.64 -10.64
N GLU A 55 12.48 -4.80 -11.40
CA GLU A 55 11.94 -3.78 -12.32
C GLU A 55 11.51 -2.48 -11.63
N GLU A 56 11.25 -2.52 -10.32
CA GLU A 56 10.92 -1.30 -9.55
C GLU A 56 12.15 -0.43 -9.31
N LYS A 57 13.35 -0.99 -9.47
CA LYS A 57 14.61 -0.32 -9.21
C LYS A 57 15.02 0.60 -10.35
N LEU A 58 15.32 1.85 -10.02
CA LEU A 58 15.88 2.83 -10.95
C LEU A 58 17.33 3.17 -10.52
N GLY A 59 18.25 2.22 -10.74
CA GLY A 59 19.66 2.34 -10.37
C GLY A 59 19.98 2.04 -8.88
N GLY A 60 21.22 2.34 -8.45
CA GLY A 60 21.69 2.06 -7.09
C GLY A 60 22.35 0.68 -6.93
N LEU A 61 22.34 0.15 -5.69
CA LEU A 61 22.89 -1.18 -5.38
C LEU A 61 22.13 -2.31 -6.11
N SER A 62 22.65 -3.52 -6.15
CA SER A 62 21.90 -4.67 -6.70
C SER A 62 20.58 -4.91 -5.97
N PHE A 63 19.60 -5.51 -6.65
CA PHE A 63 18.38 -5.99 -6.02
C PHE A 63 18.71 -7.20 -5.12
N THR A 64 18.12 -7.22 -3.92
CA THR A 64 18.31 -8.33 -2.97
C THR A 64 17.02 -9.12 -2.89
N GLN A 65 17.02 -10.30 -3.50
CA GLN A 65 15.84 -11.17 -3.58
C GLN A 65 15.31 -11.57 -2.19
N ASN A 66 16.19 -11.78 -1.22
CA ASN A 66 15.79 -12.14 0.15
C ASN A 66 14.90 -11.06 0.79
N GLU A 67 15.24 -9.78 0.65
CA GLU A 67 14.44 -8.68 1.21
C GLU A 67 13.05 -8.61 0.56
N ALA A 68 12.97 -8.89 -0.74
CA ALA A 68 11.71 -8.95 -1.46
C ALA A 68 10.85 -10.15 -1.04
N ILE A 69 11.47 -11.31 -0.78
CA ILE A 69 10.79 -12.50 -0.26
C ILE A 69 10.20 -12.20 1.12
N ASP A 70 10.99 -11.65 2.03
CA ASP A 70 10.53 -11.31 3.39
C ASP A 70 9.37 -10.32 3.34
N PHE A 71 9.45 -9.30 2.48
CA PHE A 71 8.38 -8.34 2.30
C PHE A 71 7.13 -8.96 1.68
N ALA A 72 7.28 -9.86 0.71
CA ALA A 72 6.15 -10.58 0.12
C ALA A 72 5.45 -11.50 1.14
N LEU A 73 6.22 -12.18 1.99
CA LEU A 73 5.69 -13.00 3.09
C LEU A 73 4.90 -12.14 4.07
N PHE A 74 5.43 -11.00 4.49
CA PHE A 74 4.72 -10.03 5.33
C PHE A 74 3.37 -9.62 4.72
N ILE A 75 3.33 -9.25 3.43
CA ILE A 75 2.09 -8.83 2.78
C ILE A 75 1.08 -9.99 2.73
N ASN A 76 1.56 -11.22 2.49
CA ASN A 76 0.72 -12.42 2.46
C ASN A 76 0.17 -12.76 3.85
N ASN A 77 0.98 -12.67 4.90
CA ASN A 77 0.56 -12.92 6.28
C ASN A 77 -0.49 -11.90 6.75
N CYS A 78 -0.37 -10.64 6.30
CA CYS A 78 -1.38 -9.61 6.58
C CYS A 78 -2.69 -9.81 5.78
N TRP A 79 -2.72 -10.67 4.77
CA TRP A 79 -3.91 -10.97 3.99
C TRP A 79 -4.70 -12.13 4.61
N THR A 80 -5.71 -11.81 5.43
CA THR A 80 -6.48 -12.80 6.19
C THR A 80 -7.84 -13.17 5.56
N GLY A 81 -8.05 -12.88 4.26
CA GLY A 81 -9.41 -12.69 3.72
C GLY A 81 -10.03 -13.75 2.81
N SER A 82 -9.31 -14.73 2.24
CA SER A 82 -9.93 -15.70 1.31
C SER A 82 -8.99 -16.86 0.95
N ASP A 83 -9.56 -18.05 0.67
CA ASP A 83 -8.90 -19.20 0.03
C ASP A 83 -8.36 -18.90 -1.40
N ALA A 84 -8.48 -17.66 -1.86
CA ALA A 84 -7.90 -17.18 -3.11
C ALA A 84 -6.55 -16.52 -2.84
N GLU A 85 -5.58 -16.78 -3.72
CA GLU A 85 -4.26 -16.17 -3.61
C GLU A 85 -4.35 -14.63 -3.60
N PRO A 86 -3.59 -13.97 -2.70
CA PRO A 86 -3.58 -12.52 -2.62
C PRO A 86 -3.05 -11.91 -3.92
N VAL A 87 -3.95 -11.28 -4.69
CA VAL A 87 -3.54 -10.50 -5.86
C VAL A 87 -3.02 -9.14 -5.37
N ILE A 88 -1.78 -9.11 -4.90
CA ILE A 88 -1.09 -7.89 -4.50
C ILE A 88 -0.80 -7.07 -5.76
N LYS A 89 -1.53 -5.97 -5.94
CA LYS A 89 -1.26 -5.01 -7.02
C LYS A 89 -0.64 -3.75 -6.43
N PRO A 90 0.69 -3.62 -6.43
CA PRO A 90 1.34 -2.43 -5.88
C PRO A 90 0.86 -1.17 -6.62
N PHE A 91 0.51 -0.15 -5.83
CA PHE A 91 0.32 1.20 -6.32
C PHE A 91 1.62 1.97 -6.05
N ARG A 92 2.40 2.21 -7.11
CA ARG A 92 3.60 3.03 -7.03
C ARG A 92 3.20 4.49 -7.11
N PHE A 93 3.60 5.28 -6.12
CA PHE A 93 3.51 6.73 -6.14
C PHE A 93 4.89 7.34 -6.31
N LEU A 94 5.11 8.06 -7.41
CA LEU A 94 6.37 8.77 -7.63
C LEU A 94 6.23 10.20 -7.12
N ASN A 95 7.11 10.62 -6.21
CA ASN A 95 7.14 11.99 -5.68
C ASN A 95 7.27 13.04 -6.80
N PHE A 96 7.89 12.68 -7.94
CA PHE A 96 7.94 13.55 -9.12
C PHE A 96 6.56 14.00 -9.60
N TRP A 97 5.53 13.17 -9.51
CA TRP A 97 4.17 13.54 -9.93
C TRP A 97 3.64 14.76 -9.19
N THR A 98 4.01 14.93 -7.91
CA THR A 98 3.60 16.09 -7.12
C THR A 98 4.16 17.42 -7.64
N LYS A 99 5.22 17.37 -8.44
CA LYS A 99 5.86 18.53 -9.06
C LYS A 99 5.18 18.96 -10.36
N HIS A 100 4.31 18.12 -10.93
CA HIS A 100 3.60 18.45 -12.17
C HIS A 100 2.54 19.52 -11.90
N HIS A 101 2.51 20.58 -12.72
CA HIS A 101 1.58 21.71 -12.54
C HIS A 101 0.10 21.29 -12.55
N GLN A 102 -0.27 20.26 -13.33
CA GLN A 102 -1.63 19.72 -13.38
C GLN A 102 -1.90 18.64 -12.33
N PHE A 103 -0.95 18.30 -11.45
CA PHE A 103 -1.11 17.18 -10.51
C PHE A 103 -2.41 17.27 -9.71
N LYS A 104 -2.69 18.44 -9.11
CA LYS A 104 -3.91 18.66 -8.32
C LYS A 104 -5.18 18.52 -9.17
N GLU A 105 -5.15 19.02 -10.40
CA GLU A 105 -6.27 18.93 -11.34
C GLU A 105 -6.55 17.46 -11.71
N ILE A 106 -5.50 16.71 -12.07
CA ILE A 106 -5.58 15.28 -12.41
C ILE A 106 -6.18 14.50 -11.25
N ILE A 107 -5.73 14.73 -10.01
CA ILE A 107 -6.31 14.08 -8.82
C ILE A 107 -7.79 14.44 -8.69
N SER A 108 -8.13 15.73 -8.76
CA SER A 108 -9.52 16.18 -8.60
C SER A 108 -10.46 15.57 -9.63
N GLN A 109 -10.05 15.49 -10.90
CA GLN A 109 -10.85 14.92 -11.98
C GLN A 109 -11.00 13.39 -11.85
N ASN A 110 -10.02 12.71 -11.22
CA ASN A 110 -9.95 11.25 -11.17
C ASN A 110 -10.28 10.65 -9.79
N TRP A 111 -10.60 11.45 -8.77
CA TRP A 111 -10.93 10.98 -7.41
C TRP A 111 -12.43 10.65 -7.19
N ASN A 112 -13.22 10.55 -8.27
CA ASN A 112 -14.64 10.24 -8.23
C ASN A 112 -14.96 8.93 -8.96
N VAL A 113 -15.91 8.17 -8.40
CA VAL A 113 -16.44 6.91 -8.92
C VAL A 113 -17.95 6.92 -8.85
N ASP A 114 -18.60 6.29 -9.83
CA ASP A 114 -20.04 6.45 -10.07
C ASP A 114 -20.86 5.26 -9.51
N PHE A 115 -20.32 4.58 -8.51
CA PHE A 115 -20.93 3.41 -7.89
C PHE A 115 -20.82 3.47 -6.35
N VAL A 116 -21.70 2.71 -5.69
CA VAL A 116 -21.72 2.56 -4.23
C VAL A 116 -21.26 1.15 -3.89
N ASP A 117 -20.25 1.05 -3.03
CA ASP A 117 -19.72 -0.21 -2.50
C ASP A 117 -19.12 0.07 -1.10
N ASN A 118 -18.46 -0.91 -0.49
CA ASN A 118 -17.67 -0.74 0.71
C ASN A 118 -16.52 0.27 0.49
N LEU A 119 -16.07 0.88 1.59
CA LEU A 119 -15.11 1.98 1.57
C LEU A 119 -13.78 1.60 0.88
N PHE A 120 -13.36 0.34 1.00
CA PHE A 120 -12.10 -0.14 0.45
C PHE A 120 -12.20 -0.41 -1.04
N THR A 121 -13.31 -0.95 -1.53
CA THR A 121 -13.54 -1.06 -2.98
C THR A 121 -13.61 0.32 -3.63
N ILE A 122 -14.33 1.27 -3.02
CA ILE A 122 -14.39 2.66 -3.50
C ILE A 122 -12.98 3.28 -3.51
N PHE A 123 -12.24 3.14 -2.41
CA PHE A 123 -10.88 3.69 -2.30
C PHE A 123 -9.93 3.06 -3.34
N GLN A 124 -9.96 1.73 -3.49
CA GLN A 124 -9.16 1.01 -4.48
C GLN A 124 -9.50 1.47 -5.91
N ALA A 125 -10.79 1.65 -6.23
CA ALA A 125 -11.20 2.13 -7.54
C ALA A 125 -10.71 3.56 -7.82
N LYS A 126 -10.77 4.46 -6.84
CA LYS A 126 -10.20 5.82 -6.95
C LYS A 126 -8.70 5.77 -7.20
N LEU A 127 -7.96 4.95 -6.44
CA LEU A 127 -6.52 4.77 -6.65
C LEU A 127 -6.22 4.21 -8.05
N LYS A 128 -6.97 3.23 -8.55
CA LYS A 128 -6.81 2.68 -9.91
C LYS A 128 -7.05 3.74 -10.98
N LYS A 129 -8.09 4.57 -10.83
CA LYS A 129 -8.43 5.65 -11.77
C LYS A 129 -7.32 6.71 -11.81
N VAL A 130 -6.84 7.14 -10.63
CA VAL A 130 -5.68 8.05 -10.52
C VAL A 130 -4.41 7.44 -11.09
N LYS A 131 -4.11 6.16 -10.79
CA LYS A 131 -2.94 5.45 -11.35
C LYS A 131 -2.92 5.57 -12.87
N LYS A 132 -4.05 5.28 -13.51
CA LYS A 132 -4.19 5.33 -14.96
C LYS A 132 -3.94 6.74 -15.51
N ALA A 133 -4.42 7.78 -14.83
CA ALA A 133 -4.23 9.16 -15.24
C ALA A 133 -2.80 9.68 -15.02
N LEU A 134 -2.04 9.09 -14.09
CA LEU A 134 -0.63 9.44 -13.80
C LEU A 134 0.39 8.63 -14.61
N THR A 135 -0.05 7.56 -15.28
CA THR A 135 0.80 6.66 -16.08
C THR A 135 0.68 6.96 -17.59
N ILE A 136 0.20 8.15 -17.95
CA ILE A 136 0.15 8.66 -19.33
C ILE A 136 1.55 9.07 -19.76
#